data_AF-A0A2N4SNF4-F1
#
_entry.id   AF-A0A2N4SNF4-F1
#
_cell.length_a   1.000
_cell.length_b   1.000
_cell.length_c   1.000
_cell.angle_alpha   90.00
_cell.angle_beta   90.00
_cell.angle_gamma   90.00
#
_symmetry.space_group_name_H-M   'P 1'
#
loop_
_entity.id
_entity.type
_entity.pdbx_description
1 polymer ?
#
loop_
_entity_poly.entity_id
_entity_poly.type
_entity_poly.pdbx_seq_one_letter_code
_entity_poly.pdbx_strand_id
1 'polypeptide(L)'
;MMNFQRPSTGQLAVATLAMAAVVLASNILVQFAINDWLTWGAFTYPVAYLVSDLVNRRFGPRMARRVAWVGFAVAVAVSLLLAPARIAAASGLAFIASQLLDIRVFDRLRRGLWWRAPLVATVIAAVLDSIVFWGIAFAGTDGPWLTWALGDLGVKLGVGVLMLLPFRLLIGRTAARTATLSH
;
A
#
# COMPACT_ATOMS: atom_id res chain seq x y z
N MET A 1 15.96 -21.59 4.26
CA MET A 1 15.84 -20.11 4.33
C MET A 1 15.90 -19.55 2.92
N MET A 2 15.01 -18.63 2.51
CA MET A 2 15.20 -17.90 1.26
C MET A 2 16.30 -16.85 1.48
N ASN A 3 17.33 -16.86 0.64
CA ASN A 3 18.37 -15.85 0.67
C ASN A 3 17.86 -14.59 -0.04
N PHE A 4 17.58 -13.56 0.74
CA PHE A 4 17.22 -12.25 0.23
C PHE A 4 18.46 -11.47 -0.17
N GLN A 5 18.40 -10.81 -1.31
CA GLN A 5 19.42 -9.83 -1.67
C GLN A 5 19.35 -8.68 -0.67
N ARG A 6 20.52 -8.25 -0.16
CA ARG A 6 20.60 -7.03 0.65
C ARG A 6 20.51 -5.83 -0.30
N PRO A 7 19.57 -4.90 -0.09
CA PRO A 7 19.48 -3.71 -0.93
C PRO A 7 20.72 -2.84 -0.73
N SER A 8 21.19 -2.21 -1.80
CA SER A 8 22.12 -1.09 -1.67
C SER A 8 21.42 0.12 -1.02
N THR A 9 22.20 1.04 -0.47
CA THR A 9 21.67 2.28 0.13
C THR A 9 20.79 3.05 -0.86
N GLY A 10 21.19 3.13 -2.13
CA GLY A 10 20.41 3.78 -3.19
C GLY A 10 19.07 3.08 -3.47
N GLN A 11 19.04 1.75 -3.51
CA GLN A 11 17.80 0.99 -3.72
C GLN A 11 16.81 1.17 -2.58
N LEU A 12 17.32 1.18 -1.34
CA LEU A 12 16.50 1.45 -0.17
C LEU A 12 16.00 2.89 -0.16
N ALA A 13 16.85 3.87 -0.49
CA ALA A 13 16.44 5.27 -0.59
C ALA A 13 15.31 5.45 -1.61
N VAL A 14 15.44 4.88 -2.81
CA VAL A 14 14.39 4.94 -3.85
C VAL A 14 13.08 4.31 -3.37
N ALA A 15 13.12 3.14 -2.73
CA ALA A 15 11.91 2.48 -2.22
C ALA A 15 11.22 3.32 -1.12
N THR A 16 12.01 3.87 -0.20
CA THR A 16 11.52 4.72 0.88
C THR A 16 10.93 6.02 0.34
N LEU A 17 11.60 6.68 -0.60
CA LEU A 17 11.10 7.91 -1.24
C LEU A 17 9.83 7.64 -2.05
N ALA A 18 9.76 6.52 -2.77
CA ALA A 18 8.55 6.13 -3.49
C ALA A 18 7.38 5.92 -2.53
N MET A 19 7.58 5.20 -1.43
CA MET A 19 6.55 5.01 -0.39
C MET A 19 6.11 6.35 0.20
N ALA A 20 7.08 7.18 0.62
CA ALA A 20 6.79 8.50 1.20
C ALA A 20 6.01 9.39 0.22
N ALA A 21 6.40 9.43 -1.06
CA ALA A 21 5.74 10.22 -2.09
C ALA A 21 4.30 9.75 -2.34
N VAL A 22 4.07 8.44 -2.44
CA VAL A 22 2.72 7.87 -2.60
C VAL A 22 1.84 8.20 -1.40
N VAL A 23 2.35 8.02 -0.18
CA VAL A 23 1.60 8.32 1.05
C VAL A 23 1.29 9.80 1.16
N LEU A 24 2.28 10.67 0.92
CA LEU A 24 2.09 12.12 0.93
C LEU A 24 1.05 12.54 -0.10
N ALA A 25 1.19 12.08 -1.35
CA ALA A 25 0.24 12.37 -2.42
C ALA A 25 -1.16 11.89 -2.05
N SER A 26 -1.30 10.68 -1.49
CA SER A 26 -2.61 10.15 -1.08
C SER A 26 -3.26 10.98 0.02
N ASN A 27 -2.49 11.46 1.00
CA ASN A 27 -2.98 12.31 2.09
C ASN A 27 -3.37 13.72 1.61
N ILE A 28 -2.74 14.23 0.55
CA ILE A 28 -3.13 15.48 -0.08
C ILE A 28 -4.38 15.26 -0.95
N LEU A 29 -4.37 14.21 -1.78
CA LEU A 29 -5.44 13.90 -2.73
C LEU A 29 -6.75 13.49 -2.06
N VAL A 30 -6.70 12.99 -0.81
CA VAL A 30 -7.92 12.71 -0.04
C VAL A 30 -8.75 13.96 0.25
N GLN A 31 -8.13 15.16 0.21
CA GLN A 31 -8.83 16.43 0.42
C GLN A 31 -9.67 16.86 -0.80
N PHE A 32 -9.45 16.22 -1.95
CA PHE A 32 -10.14 16.53 -3.19
C PHE A 32 -11.24 15.49 -3.44
N ALA A 33 -12.47 15.85 -3.08
CA ALA A 33 -13.64 15.02 -3.29
C ALA A 33 -14.05 14.98 -4.78
N ILE A 34 -14.45 13.79 -5.23
CA ILE A 34 -15.08 13.55 -6.54
C ILE A 34 -16.61 13.56 -6.36
N ASN A 35 -17.08 12.98 -5.26
CA ASN A 35 -18.48 12.99 -4.83
C ASN A 35 -18.55 12.80 -3.30
N ASP A 36 -19.74 12.59 -2.75
CA ASP A 36 -20.00 12.50 -1.30
C ASP A 36 -19.22 11.40 -0.57
N TRP A 37 -18.69 10.41 -1.29
CA TRP A 37 -18.06 9.23 -0.70
C TRP A 37 -16.68 8.89 -1.27
N LEU A 38 -16.32 9.47 -2.43
CA LEU A 38 -15.10 9.16 -3.16
C LEU A 38 -14.19 10.38 -3.27
N THR A 39 -12.91 10.17 -3.02
CA THR A 39 -11.85 11.18 -3.16
C THR A 39 -10.76 10.68 -4.09
N TRP A 40 -9.91 11.58 -4.59
CA TRP A 40 -8.73 11.20 -5.37
C TRP A 40 -7.72 10.35 -4.57
N GLY A 41 -7.77 10.43 -3.23
CA GLY A 41 -6.99 9.58 -2.33
C GLY A 41 -7.27 8.09 -2.53
N ALA A 42 -8.52 7.70 -2.78
CA ALA A 42 -8.93 6.30 -2.97
C ALA A 42 -8.22 5.62 -4.15
N PHE A 43 -7.87 6.39 -5.19
CA PHE A 43 -7.16 5.89 -6.37
C PHE A 43 -5.65 5.76 -6.17
N THR A 44 -5.08 6.58 -5.30
CA THR A 44 -3.63 6.66 -5.13
C THR A 44 -3.12 5.82 -3.97
N TYR A 45 -3.94 5.63 -2.95
CA TYR A 45 -3.58 4.85 -1.77
C TYR A 45 -3.18 3.39 -2.07
N PRO A 46 -3.87 2.64 -2.97
CA PRO A 46 -3.50 1.26 -3.29
C PRO A 46 -2.10 1.12 -3.91
N VAL A 47 -1.54 2.20 -4.47
CA VAL A 47 -0.17 2.19 -5.00
C VAL A 47 0.86 1.94 -3.89
N ALA A 48 0.54 2.23 -2.63
CA ALA A 48 1.42 1.90 -1.50
C ALA A 48 1.63 0.39 -1.36
N TYR A 49 0.60 -0.43 -1.59
CA TYR A 49 0.73 -1.90 -1.60
C TYR A 49 1.67 -2.36 -2.71
N LEU A 50 1.58 -1.77 -3.91
CA LEU A 50 2.51 -2.06 -5.00
C LEU A 50 3.97 -1.81 -4.59
N VAL A 51 4.25 -0.70 -3.91
CA VAL A 51 5.61 -0.40 -3.43
C VAL A 51 6.07 -1.47 -2.44
N SER A 52 5.24 -1.80 -1.45
CA SER A 52 5.53 -2.84 -0.46
C SER A 52 5.76 -4.21 -1.10
N ASP A 53 4.94 -4.61 -2.05
CA ASP A 53 5.05 -5.88 -2.78
C ASP A 53 6.35 -5.98 -3.58
N LEU A 54 6.74 -4.90 -4.27
CA LEU A 54 8.00 -4.86 -5.02
C LEU A 54 9.22 -4.98 -4.10
N VAL A 55 9.20 -4.27 -2.97
CA VAL A 55 10.27 -4.34 -1.95
C VAL A 55 10.29 -5.73 -1.30
N ASN A 56 9.14 -6.29 -0.97
CA ASN A 56 9.02 -7.62 -0.36
C ASN A 56 9.53 -8.70 -1.31
N ARG A 57 9.18 -8.61 -2.59
CA ARG A 57 9.65 -9.54 -3.62
C ARG A 57 11.17 -9.53 -3.76
N ARG A 58 11.79 -8.34 -3.81
CA ARG A 58 13.22 -8.16 -4.09
C ARG A 58 14.10 -8.34 -2.85
N PHE A 59 13.71 -7.72 -1.73
CA PHE A 59 14.55 -7.57 -0.54
C PHE A 59 13.94 -8.22 0.72
N GLY A 60 12.71 -8.72 0.62
CA GLY A 60 12.05 -9.50 1.65
C GLY A 60 11.23 -8.71 2.67
N PRO A 61 10.52 -9.43 3.55
CA PRO A 61 9.50 -8.86 4.42
C PRO A 61 10.11 -7.97 5.50
N ARG A 62 11.37 -8.17 5.87
CA ARG A 62 12.07 -7.27 6.82
C ARG A 62 12.26 -5.89 6.22
N MET A 63 12.65 -5.80 4.94
CA MET A 63 12.88 -4.51 4.30
C MET A 63 11.56 -3.83 3.94
N ALA A 64 10.58 -4.58 3.46
CA ALA A 64 9.24 -4.06 3.19
C ALA A 64 8.62 -3.42 4.44
N ARG A 65 8.77 -4.06 5.61
CA ARG A 65 8.30 -3.47 6.89
C ARG A 65 9.00 -2.17 7.25
N ARG A 66 10.30 -2.03 6.98
CA ARG A 66 11.02 -0.77 7.22
C ARG A 66 10.46 0.35 6.34
N VAL A 67 10.26 0.07 5.05
CA VAL A 67 9.67 1.03 4.10
C VAL A 67 8.25 1.41 4.54
N ALA A 68 7.43 0.43 4.94
CA ALA A 68 6.09 0.68 5.47
C ALA A 68 6.11 1.55 6.74
N TRP A 69 7.03 1.32 7.68
CA TRP A 69 7.15 2.18 8.87
C TRP A 69 7.54 3.62 8.55
N VAL A 70 8.37 3.85 7.53
CA VAL A 70 8.64 5.22 7.06
C VAL A 70 7.39 5.83 6.43
N GLY A 71 6.68 5.07 5.59
CA GLY A 71 5.39 5.50 5.04
C GLY A 71 4.40 5.87 6.16
N PHE A 72 4.33 5.08 7.22
CA PHE A 72 3.48 5.35 8.38
C PHE A 72 3.87 6.65 9.09
N ALA A 73 5.17 6.87 9.33
CA ALA A 73 5.63 8.11 9.93
C ALA A 73 5.23 9.34 9.08
N VAL A 74 5.35 9.25 7.76
CA VAL A 74 4.88 10.29 6.83
C VAL A 74 3.36 10.45 6.89
N ALA A 75 2.61 9.35 6.86
CA ALA A 75 1.15 9.37 6.94
C ALA A 75 0.68 10.10 8.21
N VAL A 76 1.23 9.73 9.37
CA VAL A 76 0.91 10.35 10.66
C VAL A 76 1.28 11.82 10.67
N ALA A 77 2.50 12.18 10.25
CA ALA A 77 2.95 13.56 10.23
C ALA A 77 2.03 14.45 9.37
N VAL A 78 1.68 13.99 8.17
CA VAL A 78 0.80 14.75 7.26
C VAL A 78 -0.64 14.76 7.76
N SER A 79 -1.16 13.63 8.23
CA SER A 79 -2.54 13.53 8.75
C SER A 79 -2.76 14.42 9.98
N LEU A 80 -1.78 14.54 10.88
CA LEU A 80 -1.87 15.44 12.04
C LEU A 80 -1.94 16.92 11.65
N LEU A 81 -1.44 17.29 10.48
CA LEU A 81 -1.47 18.66 9.97
C LEU A 81 -2.74 18.96 9.15
N LEU A 82 -3.27 17.96 8.44
CA LEU A 82 -4.33 18.14 7.45
C LEU A 82 -5.70 17.61 7.88
N ALA A 83 -5.78 16.82 8.95
CA ALA A 83 -7.00 16.11 9.31
C ALA A 83 -7.31 16.19 10.82
N PRO A 84 -8.59 16.06 11.21
CA PRO A 84 -8.97 15.91 12.61
C PRO A 84 -8.27 14.70 13.26
N ALA A 85 -7.95 14.80 14.56
CA ALA A 85 -7.22 13.75 15.29
C ALA A 85 -7.83 12.35 15.12
N ARG A 86 -9.15 12.24 15.08
CA ARG A 86 -9.87 10.99 14.84
C ARG A 86 -9.56 10.38 13.47
N ILE A 87 -9.58 11.20 12.42
CA ILE A 87 -9.28 10.77 11.04
C ILE A 87 -7.80 10.40 10.91
N ALA A 88 -6.92 11.18 11.54
CA ALA A 88 -5.49 10.88 11.58
C ALA A 88 -5.20 9.53 12.27
N ALA A 89 -5.85 9.26 13.40
CA ALA A 89 -5.74 7.98 14.10
C ALA A 89 -6.30 6.81 13.26
N ALA A 90 -7.46 6.99 12.65
CA ALA A 90 -8.07 5.99 11.76
C ALA A 90 -7.15 5.66 10.57
N SER A 91 -6.65 6.68 9.88
CA SER A 91 -5.73 6.56 8.74
C SER A 91 -4.42 5.89 9.11
N GLY A 92 -3.78 6.32 10.21
CA GLY A 92 -2.53 5.74 10.68
C GLY A 92 -2.68 4.27 11.05
N LEU A 93 -3.71 3.92 11.82
CA LEU A 93 -3.97 2.54 12.23
C LEU A 93 -4.31 1.63 11.05
N ALA A 94 -5.19 2.10 10.14
CA ALA A 94 -5.54 1.38 8.94
C ALA A 94 -4.31 1.11 8.07
N PHE A 95 -3.49 2.15 7.81
CA PHE A 95 -2.29 2.05 7.01
C PHE A 95 -1.32 1.00 7.55
N ILE A 96 -0.91 1.10 8.82
CA ILE A 96 0.13 0.21 9.33
C ILE A 96 -0.39 -1.22 9.48
N ALA A 97 -1.64 -1.40 9.93
CA ALA A 97 -2.22 -2.72 10.08
C ALA A 97 -2.35 -3.43 8.73
N SER A 98 -2.84 -2.72 7.71
CA SER A 98 -3.01 -3.25 6.36
C SER A 98 -1.66 -3.54 5.69
N GLN A 99 -0.67 -2.64 5.79
CA GLN A 99 0.67 -2.84 5.23
C GLN A 99 1.39 -4.04 5.85
N LEU A 100 1.30 -4.22 7.17
CA LEU A 100 1.92 -5.38 7.83
C LEU A 100 1.23 -6.70 7.43
N LEU A 101 -0.09 -6.67 7.25
CA LEU A 101 -0.86 -7.82 6.79
C LEU A 101 -0.53 -8.17 5.34
N ASP A 102 -0.51 -7.18 4.45
CA ASP A 102 -0.11 -7.29 3.05
C ASP A 102 1.24 -7.99 2.92
N ILE A 103 2.27 -7.46 3.59
CA ILE A 103 3.63 -8.01 3.58
C ILE A 103 3.65 -9.47 4.05
N ARG A 104 2.88 -9.80 5.09
CA ARG A 104 2.81 -11.16 5.65
C ARG A 104 2.12 -12.13 4.70
N VAL A 105 0.98 -11.74 4.11
CA VAL A 105 0.22 -12.57 3.16
C VAL A 105 1.04 -12.78 1.89
N PHE A 106 1.62 -11.70 1.36
CA PHE A 106 2.46 -11.76 0.17
C PHE A 106 3.63 -12.71 0.38
N ASP A 107 4.39 -12.56 1.46
CA ASP A 107 5.58 -13.40 1.71
C ASP A 107 5.20 -14.88 1.87
N ARG A 108 4.02 -15.16 2.47
CA ARG A 108 3.50 -16.53 2.58
C ARG A 108 3.13 -17.13 1.22
N LEU A 109 2.58 -16.34 0.30
CA LEU A 109 2.10 -16.79 -1.01
C LEU A 109 3.11 -16.64 -2.15
N ARG A 110 4.28 -16.05 -1.88
CA ARG A 110 5.25 -15.63 -2.91
C ARG A 110 5.75 -16.73 -3.85
N ARG A 111 5.70 -17.99 -3.43
CA ARG A 111 6.20 -19.14 -4.21
C ARG A 111 5.22 -19.60 -5.30
N GLY A 112 3.99 -19.09 -5.28
CA GLY A 112 2.99 -19.39 -6.29
C GLY A 112 3.17 -18.59 -7.58
N LEU A 113 2.10 -18.56 -8.38
CA LEU A 113 2.01 -17.72 -9.59
C LEU A 113 2.35 -16.26 -9.26
N TRP A 114 2.98 -15.59 -10.23
CA TRP A 114 3.51 -14.23 -10.04
C TRP A 114 2.43 -13.22 -9.59
N TRP A 115 1.18 -13.38 -10.01
CA TRP A 115 0.05 -12.50 -9.68
C TRP A 115 -0.65 -12.88 -8.37
N ARG A 116 -0.53 -14.14 -7.92
CA ARG A 116 -1.30 -14.66 -6.79
C ARG A 116 -0.92 -13.97 -5.48
N ALA A 117 0.38 -13.82 -5.24
CA ALA A 117 0.87 -13.14 -4.04
C ALA A 117 0.44 -11.67 -3.95
N PRO A 118 0.72 -10.80 -4.95
CA PRO A 118 0.32 -9.39 -4.89
C PRO A 118 -1.20 -9.21 -4.84
N LEU A 119 -1.95 -9.93 -5.68
CA LEU A 119 -3.41 -9.77 -5.72
C LEU A 119 -4.06 -10.15 -4.38
N VAL A 120 -3.75 -11.33 -3.85
CA VAL A 120 -4.39 -11.80 -2.61
C VAL A 120 -3.96 -10.96 -1.42
N ALA A 121 -2.70 -10.53 -1.35
CA ALA A 121 -2.21 -9.65 -0.29
C ALA A 121 -2.92 -8.29 -0.32
N THR A 122 -2.95 -7.64 -1.49
CA THR A 122 -3.60 -6.33 -1.68
C THR A 122 -5.10 -6.40 -1.37
N VAL A 123 -5.81 -7.44 -1.82
CA VAL A 123 -7.26 -7.59 -1.54
C VAL A 123 -7.51 -7.70 -0.04
N ILE A 124 -6.81 -8.60 0.65
CA ILE A 124 -7.01 -8.81 2.09
C ILE A 124 -6.61 -7.55 2.89
N ALA A 125 -5.53 -6.89 2.50
CA ALA A 125 -5.07 -5.67 3.14
C ALA A 125 -6.03 -4.49 2.92
N ALA A 126 -6.54 -4.31 1.70
CA ALA A 126 -7.52 -3.27 1.39
C ALA A 126 -8.84 -3.46 2.16
N VAL A 127 -9.30 -4.71 2.32
CA VAL A 127 -10.47 -5.00 3.17
C VAL A 127 -10.22 -4.62 4.62
N LEU A 128 -9.07 -5.02 5.18
CA LEU A 128 -8.71 -4.64 6.56
C LEU A 128 -8.61 -3.11 6.71
N ASP A 129 -7.95 -2.44 5.77
CA ASP A 129 -7.82 -0.99 5.72
C ASP A 129 -9.19 -0.30 5.75
N SER A 130 -10.10 -0.69 4.87
CA SER A 130 -11.44 -0.11 4.81
C SER A 130 -12.23 -0.35 6.09
N ILE A 131 -12.16 -1.56 6.68
CA ILE A 131 -12.84 -1.85 7.95
C ILE A 131 -12.31 -0.95 9.08
N VAL A 132 -10.98 -0.87 9.22
CA VAL A 132 -10.34 -0.09 10.30
C VAL A 132 -10.57 1.40 10.10
N PHE A 133 -10.33 1.92 8.89
CA PHE A 133 -10.48 3.33 8.58
C PHE A 133 -11.93 3.78 8.77
N TRP A 134 -12.88 3.18 8.04
CA TRP A 134 -14.27 3.62 8.08
C TRP A 134 -14.92 3.36 9.44
N GLY A 135 -14.57 2.24 10.09
CA GLY A 135 -15.01 1.93 11.44
C GLY A 135 -14.54 2.99 12.45
N ILE A 136 -13.25 3.33 12.48
CA ILE A 136 -12.74 4.32 13.45
C ILE A 136 -13.15 5.74 13.06
N ALA A 137 -13.17 6.09 11.77
CA ALA A 137 -13.40 7.45 11.28
C ALA A 137 -14.88 7.87 11.30
N PHE A 138 -15.81 6.92 11.17
CA PHE A 138 -17.25 7.21 11.02
C PHE A 138 -18.18 6.41 11.95
N ALA A 139 -17.66 5.54 12.83
CA ALA A 139 -18.51 4.94 13.87
C ALA A 139 -19.29 6.02 14.66
N GLY A 140 -20.58 5.79 14.86
CA GLY A 140 -21.47 6.69 15.60
C GLY A 140 -21.92 7.94 14.84
N THR A 141 -21.68 8.04 13.52
CA THR A 141 -22.27 9.10 12.69
C THR A 141 -23.55 8.62 12.00
N ASP A 142 -24.45 9.56 11.70
CA ASP A 142 -25.77 9.28 11.10
C ASP A 142 -25.74 9.01 9.58
N GLY A 143 -24.56 9.09 8.96
CA GLY A 143 -24.39 8.92 7.50
C GLY A 143 -24.33 7.46 7.05
N PRO A 144 -24.56 7.15 5.76
CA PRO A 144 -24.47 5.81 5.18
C PRO A 144 -23.01 5.38 4.96
N TRP A 145 -22.17 5.52 5.98
CA TRP A 145 -20.72 5.32 5.89
C TRP A 145 -20.34 3.88 5.50
N LEU A 146 -21.20 2.89 5.74
CA LEU A 146 -20.98 1.52 5.28
C LEU A 146 -21.05 1.42 3.75
N THR A 147 -22.03 2.08 3.13
CA THR A 147 -22.16 2.13 1.66
C THR A 147 -20.98 2.88 1.04
N TRP A 148 -20.56 3.98 1.66
CA TRP A 148 -19.38 4.74 1.26
C TRP A 148 -18.11 3.90 1.35
N ALA A 149 -17.94 3.16 2.45
CA ALA A 149 -16.82 2.23 2.64
C ALA A 149 -16.76 1.14 1.57
N LEU A 150 -17.92 0.59 1.19
CA LEU A 150 -18.01 -0.41 0.12
C LEU A 150 -17.63 0.17 -1.25
N GLY A 151 -18.07 1.40 -1.54
CA GLY A 151 -17.69 2.12 -2.76
C GLY A 151 -16.17 2.37 -2.82
N ASP A 152 -15.60 2.93 -1.75
CA ASP A 152 -14.16 3.18 -1.61
C ASP A 152 -13.35 1.88 -1.78
N LEU A 153 -13.78 0.81 -1.12
CA LEU A 153 -13.16 -0.51 -1.27
C LEU A 153 -13.22 -1.01 -2.72
N GLY A 154 -14.35 -0.85 -3.41
CA GLY A 154 -14.49 -1.22 -4.81
C GLY A 154 -13.45 -0.54 -5.71
N VAL A 155 -13.23 0.77 -5.51
CA VAL A 155 -12.19 1.52 -6.20
C VAL A 155 -10.80 1.00 -5.85
N LYS A 156 -10.50 0.82 -4.56
CA LYS A 156 -9.21 0.29 -4.10
C LYS A 156 -8.87 -1.06 -4.71
N LEU A 157 -9.85 -1.96 -4.78
CA LEU A 157 -9.70 -3.28 -5.40
C LEU A 157 -9.50 -3.19 -6.92
N GLY A 158 -10.25 -2.33 -7.60
CA GLY A 158 -10.07 -2.07 -9.04
C GLY A 158 -8.66 -1.58 -9.35
N VAL A 159 -8.16 -0.60 -8.59
CA VAL A 159 -6.77 -0.13 -8.72
C VAL A 159 -5.77 -1.24 -8.38
N GLY A 160 -6.02 -2.03 -7.33
CA GLY A 160 -5.17 -3.18 -6.97
C GLY A 160 -5.01 -4.18 -8.12
N VAL A 161 -6.08 -4.47 -8.85
CA VAL A 161 -6.03 -5.32 -10.06
C VAL A 161 -5.22 -4.64 -11.16
N LEU A 162 -5.44 -3.34 -11.41
CA LEU A 162 -4.66 -2.57 -12.40
C LEU A 162 -3.16 -2.56 -12.08
N MET A 163 -2.79 -2.54 -10.79
CA MET A 163 -1.41 -2.54 -10.33
C MET A 163 -0.68 -3.89 -10.52
N LEU A 164 -1.38 -4.96 -10.89
CA LEU A 164 -0.72 -6.23 -11.27
C LEU A 164 0.16 -6.08 -12.52
N LEU A 165 -0.24 -5.23 -13.47
CA LEU A 165 0.54 -4.96 -14.67
C LEU A 165 1.89 -4.30 -14.37
N PRO A 166 1.95 -3.12 -13.70
CA PRO A 166 3.23 -2.52 -13.34
C PRO A 166 4.05 -3.43 -12.42
N PHE A 167 3.42 -4.18 -11.51
CA PHE A 167 4.12 -5.20 -10.74
C PHE A 167 4.84 -6.21 -11.65
N ARG A 168 4.14 -6.78 -12.64
CA ARG A 168 4.70 -7.75 -13.58
C ARG A 168 5.87 -7.20 -14.39
N LEU A 169 5.72 -5.99 -14.91
CA LEU A 169 6.76 -5.33 -15.72
C LEU A 169 8.03 -5.04 -14.90
N LEU A 170 7.85 -4.61 -13.65
CA LEU A 170 8.97 -4.24 -12.77
C LEU A 170 9.70 -5.46 -12.20
N ILE A 171 9.04 -6.60 -12.00
CA ILE A 171 9.73 -7.85 -11.64
C ILE A 171 10.45 -8.47 -12.85
N GLY A 172 9.87 -8.39 -14.06
CA GLY A 172 10.43 -8.99 -15.27
C GLY A 172 11.73 -8.33 -15.73
N ARG A 173 11.82 -6.99 -15.63
CA ARG A 173 13.04 -6.22 -15.97
C ARG A 173 14.24 -6.56 -15.09
N THR A 174 14.00 -7.03 -13.86
CA THR A 174 15.09 -7.43 -12.96
C THR A 174 15.75 -8.73 -13.40
N ALA A 175 14.99 -9.67 -13.99
CA ALA A 175 15.55 -10.94 -14.48
C ALA A 175 16.40 -10.77 -15.76
N ALA A 176 15.96 -9.91 -16.69
CA ALA A 176 16.66 -9.69 -17.96
C ALA A 176 18.02 -9.00 -17.81
N ARG A 177 18.16 -8.10 -16.81
CA ARG A 177 19.39 -7.33 -16.57
C ARG A 177 20.50 -8.15 -15.89
N THR A 178 20.15 -9.24 -15.20
CA THR A 178 21.12 -10.18 -14.64
C THR A 178 21.72 -11.08 -15.72
N ALA A 179 20.93 -11.47 -16.74
CA ALA A 179 21.41 -12.29 -17.86
C ALA A 179 22.36 -11.55 -18.82
N THR A 180 22.30 -10.22 -18.87
CA THR A 180 23.14 -9.39 -19.75
C THR A 180 24.50 -9.02 -19.14
N LEU A 181 24.70 -9.25 -17.83
CA LEU A 181 25.98 -8.99 -17.14
C LEU A 181 26.83 -10.27 -16.96
N SER A 182 26.35 -11.41 -17.45
CA SER A 182 27.03 -12.71 -17.43
C SER A 182 27.59 -13.12 -18.80
N HIS A 183 27.60 -12.20 -19.76
CA HIS A 183 28.25 -12.29 -21.06
C HIS A 183 29.21 -11.12 -21.20
#